data_AF-A0A538FKL2-F1
#
_entry.id   AF-A0A538FKL2-F1
#
_cell.length_a   1.000
_cell.length_b   1.000
_cell.length_c   1.000
_cell.angle_alpha   90.00
_cell.angle_beta   90.00
_cell.angle_gamma   90.00
#
_symmetry.space_group_name_H-M   'P 1'
#
loop_
_entity.id
_entity.type
_entity.pdbx_description
1 polymer ?
#
loop_
_entity_poly.entity_id
_entity_poly.type
_entity_poly.pdbx_seq_one_letter_code
_entity_poly.pdbx_strand_id
1 'polypeptide(L)' 'MRVWIGVPEDSYIAKRDLDTVDIELSLVDGNHLAAVNTVLEVKQVSEARALAREIVAGLESGKLEPTAGALEPLADQPR' A
#
# COMPACT_ATOMS: atom_id res chain seq x y z
N MET A 1 13.21 2.86 4.56
CA MET A 1 12.15 2.30 3.69
C MET A 1 10.98 3.26 3.70
N ARG A 2 10.22 3.34 2.61
CA ARG A 2 9.05 4.19 2.45
C ARG A 2 7.85 3.30 2.20
N VAL A 3 6.77 3.57 2.94
CA VAL A 3 5.43 3.02 2.71
C VAL A 3 4.61 4.13 2.08
N TRP A 4 3.97 3.85 0.95
CA TRP A 4 3.03 4.74 0.32
C TRP A 4 1.72 4.01 0.08
N ILE A 5 0.60 4.71 0.31
CA ILE A 5 -0.72 4.21 -0.01
C ILE A 5 -1.46 5.30 -0.78
N GLY A 6 -1.90 5.01 -1.99
CA GLY A 6 -2.57 5.99 -2.85
C GLY A 6 -3.00 5.43 -4.19
N VAL A 7 -3.59 6.29 -5.02
CA VAL A 7 -4.04 5.92 -6.37
C VAL A 7 -2.81 5.63 -7.24
N PRO A 8 -2.65 4.40 -7.76
CA PRO A 8 -1.44 4.01 -8.47
C PRO A 8 -1.22 4.86 -9.73
N GLU A 9 0.05 5.02 -10.09
CA GLU A 9 0.45 5.64 -11.35
C GLU A 9 0.41 4.58 -12.47
N ASP A 10 -0.72 4.48 -13.17
CA ASP A 10 -0.87 3.61 -14.34
C ASP A 10 -0.80 4.43 -15.64
N SER A 11 0.12 4.09 -16.54
CA SER A 11 0.25 4.79 -17.83
C SER A 11 -0.89 4.51 -18.81
N TYR A 12 -1.66 3.45 -18.59
CA TYR A 12 -2.77 3.02 -19.45
C TYR A 12 -4.14 3.46 -18.92
N ILE A 13 -4.25 3.77 -17.62
CA ILE A 13 -5.50 4.18 -16.96
C ILE A 13 -5.29 5.53 -16.28
N ALA A 14 -6.09 6.54 -16.62
CA ALA A 14 -5.96 7.83 -15.95
C ALA A 14 -6.36 7.71 -14.48
N LYS A 15 -5.64 8.38 -13.58
CA LYS A 15 -5.91 8.34 -12.12
C LYS A 15 -7.36 8.58 -11.72
N ARG A 16 -8.08 9.43 -12.46
CA ARG A 16 -9.49 9.75 -12.18
C ARG A 16 -10.45 8.57 -12.46
N ASP A 17 -9.96 7.57 -13.19
CA ASP A 17 -10.71 6.36 -13.59
C ASP A 17 -10.34 5.17 -12.69
N LEU A 18 -9.55 5.39 -11.62
CA LEU A 18 -9.18 4.40 -10.62
C LEU A 18 -9.87 4.71 -9.29
N ASP A 19 -10.64 3.75 -8.78
CA ASP A 19 -11.45 3.91 -7.57
C ASP A 19 -10.82 3.30 -6.32
N THR A 20 -9.68 2.60 -6.46
CA THR A 20 -8.94 1.97 -5.35
C THR A 20 -7.56 2.57 -5.16
N VAL A 21 -6.95 2.27 -4.01
CA VAL A 21 -5.56 2.61 -3.70
C VAL A 21 -4.69 1.36 -3.62
N ASP A 22 -3.40 1.53 -3.89
CA ASP A 22 -2.38 0.48 -3.78
C ASP A 22 -1.48 0.75 -2.58
N ILE A 23 -0.85 -0.30 -2.06
CA ILE A 23 0.32 -0.22 -1.19
C ILE A 23 1.56 -0.28 -2.08
N GLU A 24 2.47 0.67 -1.94
CA GLU A 24 3.80 0.60 -2.52
C GLU A 24 4.88 0.65 -1.43
N LEU A 25 5.82 -0.30 -1.50
CA LEU A 25 7.03 -0.30 -0.69
C LEU A 25 8.24 0.03 -1.57
N SER A 26 9.06 0.95 -1.09
CA SER A 26 10.31 1.32 -1.74
C SER A 26 11.42 1.58 -0.71
N LEU A 27 12.66 1.37 -1.12
CA LEU A 27 13.81 1.90 -0.42
C LEU A 27 13.88 3.43 -0.60
N VAL A 28 14.59 4.11 0.30
CA VAL A 28 14.67 5.59 0.29
C VAL A 28 15.40 6.11 -0.96
N ASP A 29 16.23 5.27 -1.57
CA ASP A 29 16.93 5.53 -2.83
C ASP A 29 16.06 5.32 -4.09
N GLY A 30 14.79 4.93 -3.91
CA GLY A 30 13.82 4.76 -4.99
C GLY A 30 13.68 3.33 -5.52
N ASN A 31 14.43 2.36 -5.00
CA ASN A 31 14.24 0.96 -5.42
C ASN A 31 12.91 0.40 -4.91
N HIS A 32 12.01 0.03 -5.82
CA HIS A 32 10.73 -0.60 -5.47
C HIS A 32 10.94 -2.04 -4.99
N LEU A 33 10.23 -2.41 -3.91
CA LEU A 33 10.31 -3.72 -3.28
C LEU A 33 9.03 -4.54 -3.51
N ALA A 34 7.87 -3.90 -3.38
CA ALA A 34 6.57 -4.52 -3.55
C ALA A 34 5.52 -3.48 -3.92
N ALA A 35 4.52 -3.89 -4.69
CA ALA A 35 3.29 -3.15 -4.93
C ALA A 35 2.12 -4.13 -4.85
N VAL A 36 1.07 -3.78 -4.12
CA VAL A 36 -0.10 -4.64 -3.89
C VAL A 36 -1.36 -3.78 -3.93
N ASN A 37 -2.32 -4.15 -4.77
CA ASN A 37 -3.61 -3.49 -4.85
C ASN A 37 -4.40 -3.75 -3.56
N THR A 38 -5.13 -2.76 -3.08
CA THR A 38 -6.01 -2.93 -1.91
C THR A 38 -7.48 -2.97 -2.32
N VAL A 39 -8.32 -3.49 -1.44
CA VAL A 39 -9.78 -3.35 -1.56
C VAL A 39 -10.31 -1.99 -1.10
N LEU A 40 -9.42 -1.09 -0.61
CA LEU A 40 -9.83 0.22 -0.12
C LEU A 40 -10.10 1.17 -1.28
N GLU A 41 -11.24 1.85 -1.20
CA GLU A 41 -11.58 2.91 -2.14
C GLU A 41 -10.81 4.21 -1.86
N VAL A 42 -10.65 5.06 -2.88
CA VAL A 42 -9.96 6.37 -2.76
C VAL A 42 -10.54 7.27 -1.67
N LYS A 43 -11.83 7.13 -1.37
CA LYS A 43 -12.52 7.90 -0.32
C LYS A 43 -12.24 7.41 1.10
N GLN A 44 -11.70 6.20 1.29
CA GLN A 44 -11.42 5.58 2.58
C GLN A 44 -10.07 6.06 3.16
N VAL A 45 -9.95 7.38 3.34
CA VAL A 45 -8.69 8.03 3.75
C VAL A 45 -8.26 7.66 5.17
N SER A 46 -9.22 7.50 6.11
CA SER A 46 -8.93 7.09 7.49
C SER A 46 -8.36 5.68 7.55
N GLU A 47 -8.95 4.78 6.79
CA GLU A 47 -8.61 3.36 6.71
C GLU A 47 -7.26 3.19 6.04
N ALA A 48 -7.02 3.88 4.92
CA ALA A 48 -5.72 3.90 4.25
C ALA A 48 -4.60 4.40 5.19
N ARG A 49 -4.86 5.47 5.97
CA ARG A 49 -3.89 5.96 6.97
C ARG A 49 -3.68 4.97 8.11
N ALA A 50 -4.70 4.24 8.53
CA ALA A 50 -4.58 3.21 9.55
C ALA A 50 -3.74 2.03 9.05
N LEU A 51 -4.02 1.55 7.83
CA LEU A 51 -3.25 0.53 7.15
C LEU A 51 -1.78 0.93 7.00
N ALA A 52 -1.49 2.17 6.60
CA ALA A 52 -0.11 2.65 6.51
C ALA A 52 0.62 2.58 7.86
N ARG A 53 -0.03 2.96 8.97
CA ARG A 53 0.56 2.87 10.32
C ARG A 53 0.79 1.43 10.75
N GLU A 54 -0.15 0.54 10.44
CA GLU A 54 -0.03 -0.89 10.74
C GLU A 54 1.16 -1.51 10.00
N ILE A 55 1.29 -1.24 8.69
CA ILE A 55 2.41 -1.70 7.87
C ILE A 55 3.74 -1.19 8.43
N VAL A 56 3.84 0.12 8.73
CA VAL A 56 5.06 0.71 9.32
C VAL A 56 5.41 0.00 10.63
N ALA A 57 4.46 -0.18 11.55
CA ALA A 57 4.72 -0.85 12.82
C ALA A 57 5.12 -2.32 12.65
N GLY A 58 4.50 -3.04 11.71
CA GLY A 58 4.84 -4.42 11.36
C GLY A 58 6.28 -4.56 10.86
N LEU A 59 6.68 -3.66 9.95
CA LEU A 59 8.04 -3.62 9.40
C LEU A 59 9.08 -3.26 10.47
N GLU A 60 8.82 -2.23 11.27
CA GLU A 60 9.75 -1.78 12.33
C GLU A 60 9.95 -2.85 13.42
N SER A 61 8.90 -3.61 13.73
CA SER A 61 8.98 -4.70 14.70
C SER A 61 9.54 -6.01 14.13
N GLY A 62 9.73 -6.10 12.81
CA GLY A 62 10.16 -7.32 12.12
C GLY A 62 9.07 -8.41 12.03
N LYS A 63 7.81 -8.10 12.39
CA LYS A 63 6.68 -9.01 12.28
C LYS A 63 6.12 -9.11 10.86
N LEU A 64 6.41 -8.11 10.04
CA LEU A 64 6.03 -8.04 8.65
C LEU A 64 7.29 -8.01 7.80
N GLU A 65 7.39 -8.92 6.83
CA GLU A 65 8.45 -8.87 5.83
C GLU A 65 8.12 -7.82 4.75
N PRO A 66 9.11 -7.15 4.14
CA PRO A 66 8.88 -6.15 3.10
C PRO A 66 8.65 -6.79 1.73
N THR A 67 7.67 -7.69 1.63
CA THR A 67 7.35 -8.46 0.42
C THR A 67 5.88 -8.32 0.06
N ALA A 68 5.53 -8.54 -1.21
CA ALA A 68 4.14 -8.49 -1.66
C ALA A 68 3.25 -9.50 -0.91
N GLY A 69 3.70 -10.76 -0.81
CA GLY A 69 2.93 -11.82 -0.14
C GLY A 69 2.69 -11.58 1.37
N ALA A 70 3.57 -10.82 2.04
CA ALA A 70 3.34 -10.42 3.43
C ALA A 70 2.30 -9.29 3.55
N LEU A 71 2.19 -8.43 2.53
CA LEU A 71 1.24 -7.32 2.47
C LEU A 71 -0.15 -7.73 1.99
N GLU A 72 -0.26 -8.71 1.09
CA GLU A 72 -1.52 -9.20 0.50
C GLU A 72 -2.63 -9.41 1.55
N PRO A 73 -2.40 -10.13 2.69
CA PRO A 73 -3.45 -10.32 3.68
C PRO A 73 -3.94 -9.04 4.34
N LEU A 74 -3.13 -7.99 4.38
CA LEU A 74 -3.51 -6.67 4.92
C LEU A 74 -4.26 -5.83 3.88
N ALA A 75 -3.93 -6.02 2.61
CA ALA A 75 -4.49 -5.32 1.46
C ALA A 75 -5.91 -5.80 1.12
N ASP A 76 -6.20 -7.09 1.34
CA ASP A 76 -7.48 -7.73 1.05
C ASP A 76 -8.55 -7.54 2.15
N GLN A 77 -8.18 -6.92 3.28
CA GLN A 77 -9.10 -6.73 4.40
C GLN A 77 -10.05 -5.55 4.15
N PRO A 78 -11.38 -5.76 4.23
CA PRO A 78 -12.30 -4.64 4.36
C PRO A 78 -12.08 -3.98 5.73
N ARG A 79 -12.03 -2.64 5.75
CA ARG A 79 -11.75 -1.83 6.94
C ARG A 79 -12.85 -0.82 7.20
#